data_AF-A0A2W5XM20-F1
#
_entry.id   AF-A0A2W5XM20-F1
#
_cell.length_a   1.000
_cell.length_b   1.000
_cell.length_c   1.000
_cell.angle_alpha   90.00
_cell.angle_beta   90.00
_cell.angle_gamma   90.00
#
_symmetry.space_group_name_H-M   'P 1'
#
loop_
_entity.id
_entity.type
_entity.pdbx_description
1 polymer ?
#
loop_
_entity_poly.entity_id
_entity_poly.type
_entity_poly.pdbx_seq_one_letter_code
_entity_poly.pdbx_strand_id
1 'polypeptide(L)' 'MRHLRLHCPAFSVDVRLRRLNRRWLASADTPDGPTLGWGMTAFEALWMALAPFEDSVDELLATVPEELGPGDYLR' A
#
# COMPACT_ATOMS: atom_id res chain seq x y z
N MET A 1 -1.83 12.00 -7.17
CA MET A 1 -2.18 10.62 -6.79
C MET A 1 -1.11 9.74 -7.38
N ARG A 2 -0.47 8.88 -6.59
CA ARG A 2 0.61 7.99 -7.03
C ARG A 2 0.03 6.61 -7.33
N HIS A 3 0.40 6.02 -8.46
CA HIS A 3 -0.01 4.67 -8.85
C HIS A 3 1.21 3.76 -8.67
N LEU A 4 1.01 2.65 -7.97
CA LEU A 4 2.03 1.64 -7.68
C LEU A 4 1.52 0.31 -8.18
N ARG A 5 2.42 -0.53 -8.68
CA ARG A 5 2.16 -1.95 -8.87
C ARG A 5 3.08 -2.70 -7.92
N LEU A 6 2.49 -3.37 -6.96
CA LEU A 6 3.20 -4.20 -5.99
C LEU A 6 3.20 -5.64 -6.49
N HIS A 7 4.28 -6.37 -6.25
CA HIS A 7 4.46 -7.69 -6.82
C HIS A 7 4.83 -8.72 -5.74
N CYS A 8 4.26 -9.90 -5.84
CA CYS A 8 4.77 -11.12 -5.22
C CYS A 8 5.01 -12.15 -6.34
N PRO A 9 5.61 -13.33 -6.05
CA PRO A 9 5.86 -14.34 -7.08
C PRO A 9 4.60 -14.83 -7.80
N ALA A 10 3.45 -14.81 -7.12
CA ALA A 10 2.20 -15.37 -7.63
C ALA A 10 1.34 -14.36 -8.41
N PHE A 11 1.38 -13.07 -8.05
CA PHE A 11 0.50 -12.06 -8.65
C PHE A 11 1.03 -10.64 -8.46
N SER A 12 0.27 -9.65 -8.95
CA SER A 12 0.56 -8.24 -8.76
C SER A 12 -0.70 -7.49 -8.36
N VAL A 13 -0.54 -6.46 -7.54
CA VAL A 13 -1.64 -5.62 -7.02
C VAL A 13 -1.41 -4.18 -7.45
N ASP A 14 -2.39 -3.61 -8.14
CA ASP A 14 -2.40 -2.19 -8.45
C ASP A 14 -2.91 -1.41 -7.24
N VAL A 15 -2.13 -0.41 -6.81
CA VAL A 15 -2.41 0.41 -5.63
C VAL A 15 -2.36 1.89 -5.98
N ARG A 16 -3.37 2.63 -5.54
CA ARG A 16 -3.45 4.09 -5.66
C ARG A 16 -3.21 4.71 -4.29
N LEU A 17 -2.21 5.57 -4.19
CA LEU A 17 -1.78 6.20 -2.95
C LEU A 17 -1.95 7.73 -3.03
N ARG A 18 -2.52 8.34 -1.99
CA ARG A 18 -2.74 9.79 -1.92
C ARG A 18 -2.60 10.31 -0.49
N ARG A 19 -1.92 11.45 -0.34
CA ARG A 19 -1.92 12.22 0.91
C ARG A 19 -3.16 13.13 0.96
N LEU A 20 -3.93 13.05 2.06
CA LEU A 20 -5.15 13.80 2.35
C LEU A 20 -5.11 14.28 3.80
N ASN A 21 -5.17 15.60 4.03
CA ASN A 21 -5.20 16.19 5.38
C ASN A 21 -4.14 15.62 6.34
N ARG A 22 -2.88 15.58 5.89
CA ARG A 22 -1.71 14.99 6.60
C ARG A 22 -1.74 13.48 6.82
N ARG A 23 -2.78 12.77 6.38
CA ARG A 23 -2.85 11.31 6.37
C ARG A 23 -2.62 10.76 4.98
N TRP A 24 -2.26 9.50 4.92
CA TRP A 24 -2.20 8.73 3.69
C TRP A 24 -3.45 7.88 3.54
N LEU A 25 -3.92 7.76 2.31
CA LEU A 25 -4.97 6.87 1.88
C LEU A 25 -4.42 6.00 0.75
N ALA A 26 -4.52 4.69 0.91
CA ALA A 26 -4.22 3.70 -0.12
C ALA A 26 -5.52 3.01 -0.56
N SER A 27 -5.60 2.70 -1.84
CA SER A 27 -6.66 1.89 -2.43
C SER A 27 -6.01 0.79 -3.26
N ALA A 28 -6.20 -0.46 -2.86
CA ALA A 28 -5.68 -1.64 -3.55
C ALA A 28 -6.80 -2.32 -4.33
N ASP A 29 -6.52 -2.68 -5.59
CA ASP A 29 -7.47 -3.43 -6.42
C ASP A 29 -7.40 -4.92 -6.03
N THR A 30 -8.50 -5.47 -5.51
CA THR A 30 -8.60 -6.88 -5.12
C THR A 30 -9.71 -7.60 -5.90
N PRO A 31 -9.72 -8.95 -5.93
CA PRO A 31 -10.76 -9.71 -6.64
C PRO A 31 -12.19 -9.38 -6.19
N ASP A 32 -12.38 -9.09 -4.91
CA ASP A 32 -13.69 -8.76 -4.32
C ASP A 32 -14.01 -7.25 -4.39
N GLY A 33 -13.19 -6.49 -5.10
CA GLY A 33 -13.29 -5.05 -5.25
C GLY A 33 -12.16 -4.29 -4.57
N PRO A 34 -12.18 -2.94 -4.61
CA PRO A 34 -11.12 -2.14 -4.02
C PRO A 34 -11.19 -2.17 -2.49
N THR A 35 -10.05 -2.41 -1.84
CA THR A 35 -9.87 -2.22 -0.40
C THR A 35 -9.18 -0.90 -0.11
N LEU A 36 -9.44 -0.35 1.07
CA LEU A 36 -8.91 0.94 1.50
C LEU A 36 -8.10 0.79 2.77
N GLY A 37 -6.99 1.50 2.82
CA GLY A 37 -6.17 1.63 4.02
C GLY A 37 -5.83 3.10 4.28
N TRP A 38 -5.68 3.45 5.54
CA TRP A 38 -5.32 4.81 5.96
C TRP A 38 -4.16 4.76 6.94
N GLY A 39 -3.40 5.85 7.04
CA GLY A 39 -2.27 5.90 7.95
C GLY A 39 -1.73 7.30 8.14
N MET A 40 -0.88 7.46 9.14
CA MET A 40 -0.03 8.65 9.26
C MET A 40 1.14 8.58 8.27
N THR A 41 1.55 7.36 7.89
CA THR A 41 2.57 7.10 6.85
C THR A 41 1.96 6.41 5.63
N ALA A 42 2.68 6.49 4.50
CA ALA A 42 2.33 5.73 3.31
C ALA A 42 2.31 4.22 3.58
N PHE A 43 3.31 3.73 4.32
CA PHE A 43 3.45 2.33 4.69
C PHE A 43 2.26 1.80 5.49
N GLU A 44 1.81 2.53 6.52
CA GLU A 44 0.62 2.16 7.31
C GLU A 44 -0.63 2.04 6.43
N ALA A 45 -0.84 3.01 5.54
CA ALA A 45 -1.97 2.98 4.62
C ALA A 45 -1.89 1.79 3.66
N LEU A 46 -0.71 1.48 3.13
CA LEU A 46 -0.47 0.33 2.25
C LEU A 46 -0.71 -1.00 2.98
N TRP A 47 -0.12 -1.17 4.17
CA TRP A 47 -0.32 -2.35 5.02
C TRP A 47 -1.81 -2.63 5.25
N MET A 48 -2.57 -1.61 5.65
CA MET A 48 -4.01 -1.74 5.86
C MET A 48 -4.79 -2.06 4.58
N ALA A 49 -4.46 -1.43 3.44
CA ALA A 49 -5.15 -1.69 2.19
C ALA A 49 -4.90 -3.12 1.68
N LEU A 50 -3.74 -3.70 2.00
CA LEU A 50 -3.35 -5.04 1.59
C LEU A 50 -3.80 -6.15 2.56
N ALA A 51 -4.60 -5.84 3.58
CA ALA A 51 -5.10 -6.83 4.54
C ALA A 51 -5.72 -8.11 3.91
N PRO A 52 -6.43 -8.07 2.76
CA PRO A 52 -6.91 -9.30 2.11
C PRO A 52 -5.81 -10.24 1.60
N PHE A 53 -4.58 -9.76 1.48
CA PHE A 53 -3.41 -10.52 1.03
C PHE A 53 -2.49 -10.86 2.21
N GLU A 54 -3.04 -11.14 3.40
CA GLU A 54 -2.27 -11.38 4.64
C GLU A 54 -1.09 -12.36 4.44
N ASP A 55 -1.29 -13.44 3.69
CA ASP A 55 -0.25 -14.44 3.41
C ASP A 55 0.86 -13.97 2.46
N SER A 56 0.67 -12.86 1.75
CA SER A 56 1.61 -12.31 0.76
C SER A 56 1.97 -10.84 1.00
N VAL A 57 1.51 -10.26 2.11
CA VAL A 57 1.61 -8.82 2.37
C VAL A 57 3.07 -8.37 2.49
N ASP A 58 3.91 -9.17 3.15
CA ASP A 58 5.33 -8.85 3.33
C ASP A 58 6.08 -8.84 1.99
N GLU A 59 5.78 -9.80 1.11
CA GLU A 59 6.37 -9.88 -0.24
C GLU A 59 5.93 -8.70 -1.11
N LEU A 60 4.64 -8.36 -1.08
CA LEU A 60 4.10 -7.20 -1.79
C LEU A 60 4.75 -5.91 -1.29
N LEU A 61 4.89 -5.75 0.02
CA LEU A 61 5.48 -4.56 0.64
C LEU A 61 6.99 -4.46 0.42
N ALA A 62 7.70 -5.58 0.22
CA ALA A 62 9.11 -5.57 -0.16
C ALA A 62 9.36 -4.90 -1.53
N THR A 63 8.32 -4.76 -2.37
CA THR A 63 8.40 -4.08 -3.67
C THR A 63 7.98 -2.60 -3.62
N VAL A 64 7.63 -2.09 -2.44
CA VAL A 64 7.32 -0.67 -2.25
C VAL A 64 8.59 0.17 -2.45
N PRO A 65 8.51 1.30 -3.18
CA PRO A 65 9.62 2.22 -3.31
C PRO A 65 10.15 2.66 -1.95
N GLU A 66 11.49 2.69 -1.77
CA GLU A 66 12.14 2.94 -0.49
C GLU A 66 11.65 4.21 0.22
N GLU A 67 11.33 5.27 -0.55
CA GLU A 67 10.84 6.53 -0.01
C GLU A 67 9.43 6.46 0.62
N LEU A 68 8.70 5.37 0.41
CA LEU A 68 7.38 5.09 1.02
C LEU A 68 7.45 3.99 2.08
N GLY A 69 8.65 3.48 2.38
CA GLY A 69 8.87 2.43 3.35
C GLY A 69 8.55 2.86 4.79
N PRO A 70 8.73 1.95 5.76
CA PRO A 70 8.41 2.19 7.17
C PRO A 70 9.22 3.33 7.82
N GLY A 71 10.20 3.92 7.14
CA GLY A 71 10.97 5.07 7.60
C GLY A 71 10.39 6.45 7.25
N ASP A 72 9.27 6.55 6.53
CA ASP A 72 8.70 7.82 6.03
C ASP A 72 8.00 8.69 7.11
N TYR A 73 8.40 8.57 8.38
CA TYR A 73 7.80 9.29 9.51
C TYR A 73 8.12 10.81 9.53
N LEU A 74 9.07 11.28 8.71
CA LEU A 74 9.69 12.60 8.84
C LEU A 74 9.68 13.48 7.56
N ARG A 75 8.90 13.15 6.53
CA ARG A 75 8.81 13.95 5.28
C ARG A 75 7.42 14.52 4.94
#